data_AF-A0A085WL95-F1
#
_entry.id   AF-A0A085WL95-F1
#
_cell.length_a   1.000
_cell.length_b   1.000
_cell.length_c   1.000
_cell.angle_alpha   90.00
_cell.angle_beta   90.00
_cell.angle_gamma   90.00
#
_symmetry.space_group_name_H-M   'P 1'
#
loop_
_entity.id
_entity.type
_entity.pdbx_description
1 polymer ?
#
loop_
_entity_poly.entity_id
_entity_poly.type
_entity_poly.pdbx_seq_one_letter_code
_entity_poly.pdbx_strand_id
1 'polypeptide(L)'
;MIRKDYIESLIEQFAAAFSALLKLRRERKTGEAQQLLRDTALSLLGMEYSTLTMADAASTARLLGQPLRVVGLARLVAEEAELFQEQGEAARASLRWGLALELFLEARALGASLEGEDARVFAGLRQKVAPALLSERAQGLLAGMTQEA
;
A
#
# COMPACT_ATOMS: atom_id res chain seq x y z
N MET A 1 -11.50 -24.78 -6.34
CA MET A 1 -12.03 -23.78 -7.27
C MET A 1 -12.20 -22.44 -6.58
N ILE A 2 -13.15 -22.30 -5.64
CA ILE A 2 -13.52 -21.03 -4.98
C ILE A 2 -12.35 -20.13 -4.53
N ARG A 3 -11.29 -20.66 -3.90
CA ARG A 3 -10.16 -19.83 -3.41
C ARG A 3 -9.33 -19.23 -4.55
N LYS A 4 -9.10 -19.98 -5.64
CA LYS A 4 -8.30 -19.50 -6.78
C LYS A 4 -9.07 -18.38 -7.49
N ASP A 5 -10.36 -18.61 -7.73
CA ASP A 5 -11.26 -17.67 -8.39
C ASP A 5 -11.40 -16.37 -7.56
N TYR A 6 -11.43 -16.48 -6.22
CA TYR A 6 -11.44 -15.31 -5.33
C TYR A 6 -10.16 -14.48 -5.43
N ILE A 7 -8.98 -15.12 -5.44
CA ILE A 7 -7.70 -14.40 -5.51
C ILE A 7 -7.57 -13.70 -6.86
N GLU A 8 -7.88 -14.38 -7.96
CA GLU A 8 -7.86 -13.79 -9.31
C GLU A 8 -8.82 -12.59 -9.39
N SER A 9 -10.05 -12.75 -8.91
CA SER A 9 -11.02 -11.65 -8.88
C SER A 9 -10.55 -10.47 -8.03
N LEU A 10 -9.90 -10.73 -6.91
CA LEU A 10 -9.37 -9.67 -6.04
C LEU A 10 -8.23 -8.90 -6.73
N ILE A 11 -7.33 -9.60 -7.42
CA ILE A 11 -6.26 -9.00 -8.22
C ILE A 11 -6.85 -8.12 -9.32
N GLU A 12 -7.83 -8.62 -10.07
CA GLU A 12 -8.48 -7.87 -11.15
C GLU A 12 -9.17 -6.60 -10.63
N GLN A 13 -9.88 -6.71 -9.51
CA GLN A 13 -10.56 -5.56 -8.88
C GLN A 13 -9.56 -4.50 -8.40
N PHE A 14 -8.43 -4.91 -7.81
CA PHE A 14 -7.35 -3.98 -7.45
C PHE A 14 -6.73 -3.32 -8.68
N ALA A 15 -6.44 -4.10 -9.73
CA ALA A 15 -5.88 -3.56 -10.97
C ALA A 15 -6.81 -2.53 -11.62
N ALA A 16 -8.12 -2.78 -11.63
CA ALA A 16 -9.12 -1.84 -12.10
C ALA A 16 -9.15 -0.56 -11.24
N ALA A 17 -9.15 -0.70 -9.90
CA ALA A 17 -9.14 0.44 -8.98
C ALA A 17 -7.88 1.31 -9.16
N PHE A 18 -6.69 0.70 -9.26
CA PHE A 18 -5.44 1.44 -9.46
C PHE A 18 -5.38 2.13 -10.82
N SER A 19 -5.91 1.50 -11.86
CA SER A 19 -6.01 2.12 -13.20
C SER A 19 -6.91 3.36 -13.17
N ALA A 20 -8.05 3.28 -12.46
CA ALA A 20 -8.96 4.39 -12.27
C ALA A 20 -8.34 5.52 -11.41
N LEU A 21 -7.64 5.18 -10.33
CA LEU A 21 -6.90 6.14 -9.50
C LEU A 21 -5.84 6.90 -10.31
N LEU A 22 -5.04 6.19 -11.11
CA LEU A 22 -4.03 6.79 -11.97
C LEU A 22 -4.66 7.77 -12.98
N LYS A 23 -5.82 7.41 -13.54
CA LYS A 23 -6.56 8.30 -14.44
C LYS A 23 -7.02 9.57 -13.73
N LEU A 24 -7.64 9.45 -12.56
CA LEU A 24 -8.12 10.61 -11.77
C LEU A 24 -6.97 11.54 -11.36
N ARG A 25 -5.82 10.96 -10.96
CA ARG A 25 -4.60 11.71 -10.67
C ARG A 25 -4.09 12.51 -11.87
N ARG A 26 -4.01 11.88 -13.06
CA ARG A 26 -3.62 12.57 -14.31
C ARG A 26 -4.57 13.72 -14.65
N GLU A 27 -5.85 13.57 -14.35
CA GLU A 27 -6.88 14.60 -14.53
C GLU A 27 -6.92 15.63 -13.38
N ARG A 28 -6.04 15.51 -12.38
CA ARG A 28 -5.98 16.34 -11.15
C ARG A 28 -7.29 16.37 -10.36
N LYS A 29 -8.10 15.32 -10.47
CA LYS A 29 -9.36 15.15 -9.74
C LYS A 29 -9.09 14.57 -8.36
N THR A 30 -8.38 15.33 -7.52
CA THR A 30 -7.87 14.86 -6.22
C THR A 30 -8.99 14.42 -5.27
N GLY A 31 -10.11 15.13 -5.22
CA GLY A 31 -11.26 14.75 -4.40
C GLY A 31 -11.90 13.42 -4.81
N GLU A 32 -12.09 13.21 -6.12
CA GLU A 32 -12.60 11.94 -6.66
C GLU A 32 -11.62 10.80 -6.42
N ALA A 33 -10.31 11.04 -6.58
CA ALA A 33 -9.28 10.05 -6.30
C ALA A 33 -9.26 9.63 -4.82
N GLN A 34 -9.38 10.59 -3.90
CA GLN A 34 -9.49 10.30 -2.47
C GLN A 34 -10.75 9.50 -2.12
N GLN A 35 -11.89 9.80 -2.77
CA GLN A 35 -13.11 9.02 -2.56
C GLN A 35 -12.96 7.60 -3.09
N LEU A 36 -12.45 7.43 -4.32
CA LEU A 36 -12.22 6.11 -4.91
C LEU A 36 -11.30 5.24 -4.05
N LEU A 37 -10.27 5.83 -3.44
CA LEU A 37 -9.37 5.14 -2.53
C LEU A 37 -10.14 4.59 -1.30
N ARG A 38 -10.98 5.42 -0.66
CA ARG A 38 -11.82 5.00 0.47
C ARG A 38 -12.78 3.87 0.08
N ASP A 39 -13.45 4.03 -1.05
CA ASP A 39 -14.41 3.05 -1.57
C ASP A 39 -13.73 1.72 -1.92
N THR A 40 -12.50 1.77 -2.45
CA THR A 40 -11.70 0.58 -2.76
C THR A 40 -11.31 -0.16 -1.47
N ALA A 41 -10.89 0.56 -0.43
CA ALA A 41 -10.58 -0.05 0.86
C ALA A 41 -11.83 -0.71 1.46
N LEU A 42 -12.97 -0.02 1.49
CA LEU A 42 -14.19 -0.56 2.05
C LEU A 42 -14.68 -1.80 1.28
N SER A 43 -14.68 -1.75 -0.06
CA SER A 43 -15.19 -2.83 -0.90
C SER A 43 -14.26 -4.05 -0.95
N LEU A 44 -12.95 -3.85 -1.12
CA LEU A 44 -12.00 -4.95 -1.36
C LEU A 44 -11.30 -5.42 -0.09
N LEU A 45 -11.16 -4.53 0.90
CA LEU A 45 -10.55 -4.83 2.20
C LEU A 45 -11.59 -4.94 3.31
N GLY A 46 -12.88 -4.69 3.05
CA GLY A 46 -13.96 -4.88 4.01
C GLY A 46 -13.92 -3.95 5.20
N MET A 47 -13.11 -2.88 5.15
CA MET A 47 -12.91 -1.94 6.25
C MET A 47 -12.63 -0.54 5.72
N GLU A 48 -13.05 0.45 6.50
CA GLU A 48 -12.78 1.85 6.21
C GLU A 48 -11.28 2.13 6.13
N TYR A 49 -10.89 2.91 5.11
CA TYR A 49 -9.49 3.26 4.89
C TYR A 49 -8.87 3.99 6.08
N SER A 50 -9.64 4.86 6.75
CA SER A 50 -9.18 5.57 7.95
C SER A 50 -8.85 4.57 9.07
N THR A 51 -9.70 3.59 9.32
CA THR A 51 -9.46 2.53 10.32
C THR A 51 -8.18 1.75 10.00
N LEU A 52 -8.00 1.35 8.74
CA LEU A 52 -6.83 0.59 8.30
C LEU A 52 -5.51 1.37 8.40
N THR A 53 -5.56 2.70 8.32
CA THR A 53 -4.36 3.57 8.31
C THR A 53 -4.11 4.28 9.63
N MET A 54 -4.95 4.05 10.65
CA MET A 54 -4.74 4.53 12.01
C MET A 54 -3.85 3.63 12.87
N ALA A 55 -3.89 2.31 12.64
CA ALA A 55 -3.04 1.35 13.35
C ALA A 55 -1.65 1.25 12.70
N ASP A 56 -0.68 0.72 13.46
CA ASP A 56 0.64 0.39 12.92
C ASP A 56 0.55 -0.70 11.84
N ALA A 57 1.52 -0.71 10.92
CA ALA A 57 1.51 -1.61 9.77
C ALA A 57 1.43 -3.09 10.16
N ALA A 58 2.10 -3.50 11.25
CA ALA A 58 2.09 -4.89 11.70
C ALA A 58 0.72 -5.31 12.24
N SER A 59 0.07 -4.45 13.02
CA SER A 59 -1.30 -4.65 13.49
C SER A 59 -2.31 -4.70 12.34
N THR A 60 -2.19 -3.79 11.38
CA THR A 60 -3.05 -3.79 10.18
C THR A 60 -2.83 -5.04 9.32
N ALA A 61 -1.57 -5.48 9.15
CA ALA A 61 -1.26 -6.69 8.41
C ALA A 61 -1.85 -7.95 9.08
N ARG A 62 -1.75 -8.05 10.41
CA ARG A 62 -2.42 -9.11 11.19
C ARG A 62 -3.94 -9.09 11.03
N LEU A 63 -4.54 -7.89 11.05
CA LEU A 63 -5.99 -7.70 10.90
C LEU A 63 -6.49 -8.14 9.52
N LEU A 64 -5.75 -7.80 8.46
CA LEU A 64 -6.11 -8.19 7.09
C LEU A 64 -5.86 -9.69 6.82
N GLY A 65 -4.86 -10.28 7.48
CA GLY A 65 -4.60 -11.72 7.54
C GLY A 65 -4.23 -12.40 6.21
N GLN A 66 -4.23 -11.67 5.09
CA GLN A 66 -3.91 -12.18 3.76
C GLN A 66 -2.88 -11.27 3.08
N PRO A 67 -1.73 -11.81 2.63
CA PRO A 67 -0.64 -11.00 2.09
C PRO A 67 -1.07 -10.09 0.93
N LEU A 68 -1.89 -10.59 0.02
CA LEU A 68 -2.40 -9.81 -1.12
C LEU A 68 -3.25 -8.60 -0.69
N ARG A 69 -4.05 -8.74 0.38
CA ARG A 69 -4.83 -7.62 0.92
C ARG A 69 -3.93 -6.56 1.55
N VAL A 70 -2.82 -6.98 2.18
CA VAL A 70 -1.82 -6.06 2.72
C VAL A 70 -1.09 -5.33 1.59
N VAL A 71 -0.73 -6.02 0.50
CA VAL A 71 -0.21 -5.39 -0.73
C VAL A 71 -1.20 -4.37 -1.29
N GLY A 72 -2.48 -4.76 -1.42
CA GLY A 72 -3.53 -3.86 -1.89
C GLY A 72 -3.65 -2.59 -1.05
N LEU A 73 -3.60 -2.70 0.28
CA LEU A 73 -3.59 -1.53 1.15
C LEU A 73 -2.31 -0.70 0.98
N ALA A 74 -1.13 -1.33 0.93
CA ALA A 74 0.14 -0.63 0.74
C ALA A 74 0.13 0.22 -0.54
N ARG A 75 -0.46 -0.32 -1.61
CA ARG A 75 -0.69 0.38 -2.87
C ARG A 75 -1.62 1.57 -2.73
N LEU A 76 -2.77 1.41 -2.07
CA LEU A 76 -3.69 2.53 -1.81
C LEU A 76 -2.99 3.64 -1.02
N VAL A 77 -2.25 3.30 0.03
CA VAL A 77 -1.49 4.26 0.83
C VAL A 77 -0.42 4.98 0.00
N ALA A 78 0.27 4.27 -0.89
CA ALA A 78 1.25 4.86 -1.80
C ALA A 78 0.59 5.86 -2.77
N GLU A 79 -0.59 5.53 -3.33
CA GLU A 79 -1.35 6.44 -4.19
C GLU A 79 -1.82 7.70 -3.43
N GLU A 80 -2.22 7.57 -2.15
CA GLU A 80 -2.56 8.73 -1.32
C GLU A 80 -1.35 9.64 -1.07
N ALA A 81 -0.18 9.04 -0.86
CA ALA A 81 1.05 9.81 -0.67
C ALA A 81 1.37 10.67 -1.90
N GLU A 82 1.21 10.09 -3.10
CA GLU A 82 1.39 10.85 -4.33
C GLU A 82 0.32 11.94 -4.51
N LEU A 83 -0.93 11.70 -4.10
CA LEU A 83 -1.98 12.73 -4.08
C LEU A 83 -1.62 13.90 -3.16
N PHE A 84 -1.06 13.63 -1.96
CA PHE A 84 -0.59 14.69 -1.07
C PHE A 84 0.59 15.44 -1.66
N GLN A 85 1.52 14.74 -2.31
CA GLN A 85 2.65 15.37 -2.97
C GLN A 85 2.20 16.30 -4.11
N GLU A 86 1.24 15.87 -4.93
CA GLU A 86 0.64 16.67 -6.01
C GLU A 86 -0.11 17.92 -5.48
N GLN A 87 -0.59 17.87 -4.24
CA GLN A 87 -1.25 18.99 -3.54
C GLN A 87 -0.26 19.90 -2.79
N GLY A 88 1.05 19.59 -2.81
CA GLY A 88 2.07 20.33 -2.06
C GLY A 88 2.12 20.00 -0.57
N GLU A 89 1.42 18.96 -0.12
CA GLU A 89 1.36 18.51 1.27
C GLU A 89 2.49 17.52 1.60
N ALA A 90 3.74 17.94 1.38
CA ALA A 90 4.93 17.06 1.44
C ALA A 90 5.10 16.32 2.78
N ALA A 91 4.74 16.94 3.90
CA ALA A 91 4.80 16.30 5.21
C ALA A 91 3.84 15.10 5.31
N ARG A 92 2.61 15.24 4.79
CA ARG A 92 1.63 14.15 4.76
C ARG A 92 2.02 13.07 3.75
N ALA A 93 2.56 13.48 2.60
CA ALA A 93 3.12 12.54 1.62
C ALA A 93 4.21 11.66 2.25
N SER A 94 5.15 12.26 2.98
CA SER A 94 6.23 11.54 3.66
C SER A 94 5.73 10.50 4.66
N LEU A 95 4.77 10.86 5.51
CA LEU A 95 4.13 9.93 6.45
C LEU A 95 3.47 8.76 5.73
N ARG A 96 2.78 9.01 4.61
CA ARG A 96 2.12 7.96 3.83
C ARG A 96 3.09 7.09 3.05
N TRP A 97 4.19 7.63 2.51
CA TRP A 97 5.24 6.80 1.91
C TRP A 97 5.87 5.86 2.95
N GLY A 98 6.10 6.34 4.18
CA GLY A 98 6.57 5.51 5.29
C GLY A 98 5.61 4.36 5.58
N LEU A 99 4.34 4.66 5.83
CA LEU A 99 3.32 3.63 6.10
C LEU A 99 3.18 2.62 4.94
N ALA A 100 3.18 3.09 3.70
CA ALA A 100 3.13 2.20 2.53
C ALA A 100 4.32 1.24 2.49
N LEU A 101 5.53 1.74 2.75
CA LEU A 101 6.74 0.92 2.79
C LEU A 101 6.64 -0.14 3.91
N GLU A 102 6.21 0.24 5.10
CA GLU A 102 6.02 -0.70 6.21
C GLU A 102 5.00 -1.78 5.86
N LEU A 103 3.86 -1.43 5.26
CA LEU A 103 2.85 -2.41 4.83
C LEU A 103 3.38 -3.38 3.77
N PHE A 104 4.20 -2.93 2.81
CA PHE A 104 4.87 -3.84 1.88
C PHE A 104 5.83 -4.81 2.56
N LEU A 105 6.57 -4.34 3.57
CA LEU A 105 7.48 -5.19 4.35
C LEU A 105 6.69 -6.26 5.13
N GLU A 106 5.58 -5.88 5.76
CA GLU A 106 4.71 -6.83 6.45
C GLU A 106 4.04 -7.81 5.49
N ALA A 107 3.59 -7.35 4.32
CA ALA A 107 3.03 -8.24 3.30
C ALA A 107 4.05 -9.31 2.88
N ARG A 108 5.32 -8.92 2.68
CA ARG A 108 6.42 -9.85 2.40
C ARG A 108 6.70 -10.79 3.56
N ALA A 109 6.71 -10.30 4.80
CA ALA A 109 6.88 -11.13 5.99
C ALA A 109 5.76 -12.17 6.14
N LEU A 110 4.55 -11.88 5.62
CA LEU A 110 3.44 -12.82 5.51
C LEU A 110 3.51 -13.76 4.28
N GLY A 111 4.52 -13.62 3.42
CA GLY A 111 4.73 -14.47 2.25
C GLY A 111 4.26 -13.89 0.91
N ALA A 112 3.98 -12.59 0.81
CA ALA A 112 3.71 -11.98 -0.50
C ALA A 112 4.98 -12.00 -1.39
N SER A 113 4.81 -12.46 -2.64
CA SER A 113 5.77 -12.18 -3.72
C SER A 113 5.43 -10.81 -4.30
N LEU A 114 6.38 -9.87 -4.28
CA LEU A 114 6.22 -8.57 -4.93
C LEU A 114 6.78 -8.66 -6.34
N GLU A 115 5.91 -8.54 -7.34
CA GLU A 115 6.24 -8.67 -8.75
C GLU A 115 5.72 -7.48 -9.55
N GLY A 116 6.26 -7.30 -10.75
CA GLY A 116 5.80 -6.27 -11.69
C GLY A 116 5.72 -4.87 -11.08
N GLU A 117 4.52 -4.29 -11.13
CA GLU A 117 4.27 -2.92 -10.68
C GLU A 117 4.40 -2.77 -9.15
N ASP A 118 4.10 -3.80 -8.37
CA ASP A 118 4.24 -3.75 -6.90
C ASP A 118 5.70 -3.74 -6.48
N ALA A 119 6.55 -4.52 -7.17
CA ALA A 119 8.00 -4.48 -6.97
C ALA A 119 8.58 -3.10 -7.31
N ARG A 120 8.10 -2.45 -8.38
CA ARG A 120 8.53 -1.10 -8.78
C ARG A 120 8.15 -0.05 -7.73
N VAL A 121 6.90 -0.07 -7.26
CA VAL A 121 6.44 0.85 -6.21
C VAL A 121 7.24 0.65 -4.92
N PHE A 122 7.41 -0.60 -4.49
CA PHE A 122 8.20 -0.92 -3.30
C PHE A 122 9.66 -0.42 -3.41
N ALA A 123 10.32 -0.65 -4.55
CA ALA A 123 11.68 -0.16 -4.77
C ALA A 123 11.76 1.38 -4.76
N GLY A 124 10.78 2.06 -5.37
CA GLY A 124 10.68 3.52 -5.33
C GLY A 124 10.51 4.06 -3.91
N LEU A 125 9.63 3.45 -3.11
CA LEU A 125 9.42 3.83 -1.71
C LEU A 125 10.70 3.66 -0.87
N ARG A 126 11.46 2.57 -1.08
CA ARG A 126 12.75 2.36 -0.41
C ARG A 126 13.79 3.44 -0.71
N GLN A 127 13.71 4.10 -1.87
CA GLN A 127 14.59 5.21 -2.21
C GLN A 127 14.10 6.55 -1.63
N LYS A 128 12.78 6.71 -1.51
CA LYS A 128 12.15 7.94 -0.99
C LYS A 128 12.19 8.04 0.54
N VAL A 129 12.10 6.91 1.25
CA VAL A 129 11.95 6.89 2.70
C VAL A 129 13.26 6.50 3.38
N ALA A 130 13.76 7.40 4.23
CA ALA A 130 14.93 7.11 5.05
C ALA A 130 14.58 6.01 6.09
N PRO A 131 15.40 4.94 6.23
CA PRO A 131 15.09 3.84 7.16
C PRO A 131 14.86 4.27 8.61
N ALA A 132 15.55 5.32 9.08
CA ALA A 132 15.40 5.86 10.43
C ALA A 132 14.01 6.47 10.72
N LEU A 133 13.19 6.70 9.68
CA LEU A 133 11.82 7.20 9.82
C LEU A 133 10.78 6.07 9.95
N LEU A 134 11.21 4.81 9.80
CA LEU A 134 10.34 3.64 9.91
C LEU A 134 10.33 3.11 11.34
N SER A 135 9.31 2.33 11.68
CA SER A 135 9.25 1.57 12.93
C SER A 135 10.45 0.63 13.09
N GLU A 136 10.86 0.34 14.33
CA GLU A 136 11.98 -0.58 14.62
C GLU A 136 11.79 -1.95 13.96
N ARG A 137 10.53 -2.42 13.91
CA ARG A 137 10.17 -3.65 13.23
C ARG A 137 10.44 -3.57 11.73
N ALA A 138 9.99 -2.51 11.07
CA ALA A 138 10.22 -2.32 9.65
C ALA A 138 11.71 -2.16 9.31
N GLN A 139 12.48 -1.49 10.18
CA GLN A 139 13.94 -1.42 10.07
C GLN A 139 14.57 -2.83 10.15
N GLY A 140 14.14 -3.67 11.09
CA GLY A 140 14.59 -5.06 11.20
C GLY A 140 14.26 -5.89 9.97
N LEU A 141 13.04 -5.76 9.42
CA LEU A 141 12.64 -6.43 8.19
C LEU A 141 13.50 -6.00 6.99
N LEU A 142 13.78 -4.70 6.84
CA LEU A 142 14.65 -4.18 5.79
C LEU A 142 16.09 -4.68 5.91
N ALA A 143 16.64 -4.72 7.12
CA ALA A 143 18.00 -5.18 7.38
C ALA A 143 18.16 -6.68 7.08
N GLY A 144 17.15 -7.50 7.43
CA GLY A 144 17.14 -8.92 7.08
C GLY A 144 17.18 -9.16 5.57
N MET A 145 16.53 -8.31 4.78
CA MET A 145 16.51 -8.44 3.32
C MET A 145 17.86 -8.15 2.64
N THR A 146 18.71 -7.30 3.25
CA THR A 146 20.05 -7.01 2.69
C THR A 146 21.06 -8.15 2.91
N GLN A 147 20.72 -9.14 3.73
CA GLN A 147 21.60 -10.29 4.03
C GLN A 147 21.31 -11.52 3.15
N GLU A 148 20.25 -11.50 2.33
CA GLU A 148 19.83 -12.59 1.45
C GLU A 148 20.29 -12.43 -0.02
N ALA A 149 21.13 -11.43 -0.32
CA ALA A 149 21.67 -11.14 -1.65
C ALA A 149 23.18 -11.45 -1.73
#